data_AF-A0AAD7JPP0-F1
#
_entry.id   AF-A0AAD7JPP0-F1
#
_cell.length_a   1.000
_cell.length_b   1.000
_cell.length_c   1.000
_cell.angle_alpha   90.00
_cell.angle_beta   90.00
_cell.angle_gamma   90.00
#
_symmetry.space_group_name_H-M   'P 1'
#
loop_
_entity.id
_entity.type
_entity.pdbx_description
1 polymer ?
#
loop_
_entity_poly.entity_id
_entity_poly.type
_entity_poly.pdbx_seq_one_letter_code
_entity_poly.pdbx_strand_id
1 'polypeptide(L)'
;MDILEHDYPDDIHVFVFDNATTHLKRADDAISARKMPKKTPPVGQNWGIEINLRNEEGKVVYNEKGKPKKTKIKMANGFFADGTPQEFYYGPNTERPGVFKGMAVILRERGIDITYRNDQNQVKELNAQCPGFHCPPENP
;
A
#
# COMPACT_ATOMS: atom_id res chain seq x y z
N MET A 1 -19.87 -29.56 23.22
CA MET A 1 -19.66 -29.32 21.77
C MET A 1 -21.01 -29.40 21.09
N ASP A 2 -22.01 -28.73 21.69
CA ASP A 2 -23.38 -29.25 21.66
C ASP A 2 -24.07 -28.95 20.32
N ILE A 3 -23.61 -27.91 19.63
CA ILE A 3 -24.09 -27.53 18.30
C ILE A 3 -23.68 -28.56 17.25
N LEU A 4 -22.46 -29.09 17.32
CA LEU A 4 -21.96 -30.03 16.31
C LEU A 4 -22.52 -31.43 16.51
N GLU A 5 -22.67 -31.84 17.77
CA GLU A 5 -23.29 -33.11 18.13
C GLU A 5 -24.79 -33.12 17.79
N HIS A 6 -25.46 -31.96 17.81
CA HIS A 6 -26.86 -31.84 17.39
C HIS A 6 -27.02 -31.76 15.86
N ASP A 7 -26.26 -30.88 15.20
CA ASP A 7 -26.50 -30.54 13.80
C ASP A 7 -25.74 -31.45 12.82
N TYR A 8 -24.61 -32.05 13.25
CA TYR A 8 -23.73 -32.85 12.40
C TYR A 8 -23.14 -34.06 13.16
N PRO A 9 -24.00 -34.97 13.69
CA PRO A 9 -23.57 -36.06 14.57
C PRO A 9 -22.66 -37.10 13.88
N ASP A 10 -22.78 -37.26 12.56
CA ASP A 10 -22.06 -38.29 11.80
C ASP A 10 -20.76 -37.78 11.16
N ASP A 11 -20.47 -36.48 11.28
CA ASP A 11 -19.27 -35.87 10.72
C ASP A 11 -18.11 -35.86 11.71
N ILE A 12 -16.90 -36.03 11.19
CA ILE A 12 -15.68 -35.91 11.99
C ILE A 12 -15.26 -34.44 12.02
N HIS A 13 -15.44 -33.81 13.18
CA HIS A 13 -15.10 -32.40 13.37
C HIS A 13 -13.64 -32.22 13.81
N VAL A 14 -12.84 -31.58 12.97
CA VAL A 14 -11.44 -31.23 13.29
C VAL A 14 -11.33 -29.73 13.54
N PHE A 15 -11.05 -29.35 14.79
CA PHE A 15 -10.78 -27.97 15.16
C PHE A 15 -9.29 -27.68 15.06
N VAL A 16 -8.91 -26.92 14.03
CA VAL A 16 -7.55 -26.41 13.90
C VAL A 16 -7.53 -24.99 14.44
N PHE A 17 -6.81 -24.81 15.55
CA PHE A 17 -6.52 -23.48 16.08
C PHE A 17 -5.22 -22.98 15.44
N ASP A 18 -5.34 -22.07 14.49
CA ASP A 18 -4.18 -21.42 13.87
C ASP A 18 -3.59 -20.37 14.83
N ASN A 19 -2.57 -20.78 15.59
CA ASN A 19 -1.76 -19.90 16.43
C ASN A 19 -0.43 -19.52 15.74
N ALA A 20 -0.43 -19.32 14.43
CA ALA A 20 0.76 -18.88 13.72
C ALA A 20 1.19 -17.48 14.20
N THR A 21 2.30 -17.44 14.94
CA THR A 21 2.98 -16.19 15.39
C THR A 21 3.59 -15.38 14.23
N THR A 22 3.42 -15.84 12.99
CA THR A 22 4.02 -15.28 11.78
C THR A 22 3.34 -14.02 11.27
N HIS A 23 2.20 -13.62 11.83
CA HIS A 23 1.58 -12.33 11.52
C HIS A 23 2.19 -11.20 12.37
N LEU A 24 3.51 -11.01 12.26
CA LEU A 24 4.13 -9.82 12.81
C LEU A 24 3.63 -8.59 12.04
N LYS A 25 3.26 -7.55 12.78
CA LYS A 25 3.00 -6.24 12.19
C LYS A 25 4.25 -5.82 11.42
N ARG A 26 4.10 -5.48 10.13
CA ARG A 26 5.18 -4.88 9.34
C ARG A 26 5.59 -3.54 9.99
N ALA A 27 6.82 -3.12 9.71
CA ALA A 27 7.30 -1.80 10.11
C ALA A 27 6.32 -0.70 9.65
N ASP A 28 6.22 0.36 10.43
CA ASP A 28 5.27 1.45 10.17
C ASP A 28 5.53 2.14 8.81
N ASP A 29 6.76 2.13 8.34
CA ASP A 29 7.22 2.67 7.06
C ASP A 29 7.30 1.64 5.92
N ALA A 30 6.86 0.39 6.16
CA ALA A 30 6.97 -0.68 5.18
C ALA A 30 6.26 -0.35 3.86
N ILE A 31 6.85 -0.81 2.76
CA ILE A 31 6.35 -0.56 1.40
C ILE A 31 4.92 -1.09 1.27
N SER A 32 4.02 -0.24 0.76
CA SER A 32 2.61 -0.56 0.55
C SER A 32 2.11 0.06 -0.75
N ALA A 33 1.59 -0.75 -1.67
CA ALA A 33 0.99 -0.24 -2.90
C ALA A 33 -0.37 0.46 -2.68
N ARG A 34 -0.94 0.40 -1.47
CA ARG A 34 -2.28 0.96 -1.22
C ARG A 34 -2.23 2.48 -1.10
N LYS A 35 -3.18 3.14 -1.79
CA LYS A 35 -3.43 4.59 -1.73
C LYS A 35 -2.26 5.47 -2.19
N MET A 36 -1.25 4.91 -2.85
CA MET A 36 -0.20 5.70 -3.48
C MET A 36 -0.78 6.54 -4.62
N PRO A 37 -0.48 7.85 -4.72
CA PRO A 37 -0.92 8.65 -5.84
C PRO A 37 -0.15 8.27 -7.11
N LYS A 38 -0.86 8.23 -8.25
CA LYS A 38 -0.24 7.93 -9.56
C LYS A 38 0.78 8.99 -9.97
N LYS A 39 0.41 10.27 -9.79
CA LYS A 39 1.23 11.43 -10.15
C LYS A 39 1.96 11.97 -8.92
N THR A 40 3.06 12.66 -9.16
CA THR A 40 3.74 13.46 -8.15
C THR A 40 2.77 14.47 -7.53
N PRO A 41 2.62 14.51 -6.20
CA PRO A 41 1.81 15.51 -5.54
C PRO A 41 2.35 16.94 -5.74
N PRO A 42 1.48 17.97 -5.68
CA PRO A 42 1.91 19.36 -5.79
C PRO A 42 2.72 19.81 -4.56
N VAL A 43 3.55 20.83 -4.74
CA VAL A 43 4.34 21.42 -3.63
C VAL A 43 3.38 21.92 -2.54
N GLY A 44 3.67 21.58 -1.29
CA GLY A 44 2.81 21.88 -0.14
C GLY A 44 1.81 20.78 0.24
N GLN A 45 1.54 19.81 -0.64
CA GLN A 45 0.75 18.63 -0.31
C GLN A 45 1.56 17.37 -0.58
N ASN A 46 2.24 16.84 0.44
CA ASN A 46 2.97 15.59 0.30
C ASN A 46 2.12 14.37 0.70
N TRP A 47 2.45 13.24 0.10
CA TRP A 47 1.89 11.95 0.43
C TRP A 47 2.89 11.13 1.27
N GLY A 48 2.38 10.42 2.27
CA GLY A 48 3.17 9.56 3.16
C GLY A 48 2.25 8.62 3.93
N ILE A 49 2.84 7.68 4.66
CA ILE A 49 2.09 6.74 5.49
C ILE A 49 1.59 7.47 6.73
N GLU A 50 0.28 7.41 6.97
CA GLU A 50 -0.32 7.92 8.20
C GLU A 50 -0.08 6.96 9.35
N ILE A 51 0.59 7.43 10.40
CA ILE A 51 0.82 6.69 11.64
C ILE A 51 0.29 7.49 12.82
N ASN A 52 0.02 6.79 13.94
CA ASN A 52 -0.29 7.47 15.19
C ASN A 52 0.97 8.17 15.72
N LEU A 53 0.83 9.44 16.08
CA LEU A 53 1.90 10.22 16.69
C LEU A 53 2.21 9.62 18.07
N ARG A 54 3.49 9.34 18.30
CA ARG A 54 3.99 8.89 19.61
C ARG A 54 4.82 10.00 20.24
N ASN A 55 4.75 10.13 21.57
CA ASN A 55 5.63 11.01 22.35
C ASN A 55 7.01 10.35 22.58
N GLU A 56 7.91 11.05 23.29
CA GLU A 56 9.25 10.55 23.63
C GLU A 56 9.23 9.25 24.45
N GLU A 57 8.14 9.00 25.20
CA GLU A 57 7.92 7.76 25.95
C GLU A 57 7.33 6.61 25.10
N GLY A 58 7.10 6.83 23.80
CA GLY A 58 6.52 5.83 22.89
C GLY A 58 5.01 5.65 23.00
N LYS A 59 4.31 6.45 23.80
CA LYS A 59 2.85 6.44 23.96
C LYS A 59 2.15 7.26 22.89
N VAL A 60 0.98 6.81 22.46
CA VAL A 60 0.15 7.50 21.47
C VAL A 60 -0.38 8.83 22.03
N VAL A 61 -0.18 9.91 21.28
CA VAL A 61 -0.71 11.24 21.60
C VAL A 61 -2.15 11.32 21.13
N TYR A 62 -3.06 11.76 21.99
CA TYR A 62 -4.48 11.94 21.68
C TYR A 62 -4.82 13.43 21.57
N ASN A 63 -5.77 13.76 20.70
CA ASN A 63 -6.35 15.09 20.62
C ASN A 63 -7.38 15.31 21.75
N GLU A 64 -7.82 16.55 21.97
CA GLU A 64 -8.85 16.93 22.97
C GLU A 64 -10.15 16.12 22.87
N LYS A 65 -10.46 15.61 21.67
CA LYS A 65 -11.63 14.76 21.39
C LYS A 65 -11.40 13.26 21.63
N GLY A 66 -10.28 12.87 22.26
CA GLY A 66 -9.94 11.46 22.55
C GLY A 66 -9.54 10.62 21.33
N LYS A 67 -9.31 11.23 20.15
CA LYS A 67 -8.84 10.51 18.95
C LYS A 67 -7.31 10.55 18.86
N PRO A 68 -6.63 9.45 18.44
CA PRO A 68 -5.19 9.46 18.19
C PRO A 68 -4.81 10.55 17.20
N LYS A 69 -3.82 11.37 17.55
CA LYS A 69 -3.21 12.32 16.63
C LYS A 69 -2.40 11.54 15.60
N LYS A 70 -2.56 11.89 14.32
CA LYS A 70 -1.82 11.24 13.23
C LYS A 70 -0.69 12.14 12.73
N THR A 71 0.38 11.51 12.28
CA THR A 71 1.46 12.15 11.53
C THR A 71 1.74 11.36 10.25
N LYS A 72 2.42 11.98 9.28
CA LYS A 72 2.82 11.33 8.04
C LYS A 72 4.31 11.04 8.06
N ILE A 73 4.68 9.81 7.76
CA ILE A 73 6.08 9.40 7.57
C ILE A 73 6.34 9.02 6.11
N LYS A 74 7.61 9.03 5.71
CA LYS A 74 8.02 8.51 4.40
C LYS A 74 8.02 6.99 4.42
N MET A 75 7.69 6.38 3.30
CA MET A 75 7.93 4.94 3.10
C MET A 75 9.42 4.65 3.04
N ALA A 76 9.78 3.44 3.48
CA ALA A 76 11.08 2.86 3.23
C ALA A 76 11.37 2.75 1.72
N ASN A 77 12.66 2.76 1.38
CA ASN A 77 13.10 2.59 0.01
C ASN A 77 12.74 1.20 -0.53
N GLY A 78 12.42 1.14 -1.82
CA GLY A 78 12.45 -0.11 -2.55
C GLY A 78 13.89 -0.51 -2.91
N PHE A 79 14.02 -1.64 -3.59
CA PHE A 79 15.28 -2.07 -4.18
C PHE A 79 15.06 -2.43 -5.65
N PHE A 80 16.04 -2.10 -6.49
CA PHE A 80 16.15 -2.57 -7.86
C PHE A 80 16.71 -4.00 -7.91
N ALA A 81 16.69 -4.64 -9.08
CA ALA A 81 17.15 -6.01 -9.26
C ALA A 81 18.67 -6.18 -9.01
N ASP A 82 19.44 -5.11 -9.16
CA ASP A 82 20.87 -5.04 -8.84
C ASP A 82 21.15 -4.80 -7.35
N GLY A 83 20.10 -4.72 -6.52
CA GLY A 83 20.21 -4.46 -5.09
C GLY A 83 20.37 -2.98 -4.72
N THR A 84 20.41 -2.06 -5.69
CA THR A 84 20.51 -0.63 -5.39
C THR A 84 19.19 -0.10 -4.83
N PRO A 85 19.20 0.85 -3.88
CA PRO A 85 17.97 1.42 -3.33
C PRO A 85 17.20 2.22 -4.38
N GLN A 86 15.90 1.96 -4.48
CA GLN A 86 14.95 2.82 -5.19
C GLN A 86 14.29 3.79 -4.21
N GLU A 87 14.69 5.06 -4.27
CA GLU A 87 14.06 6.12 -3.50
C GLU A 87 12.66 6.44 -4.05
N PHE A 88 11.64 6.39 -3.18
CA PHE A 88 10.26 6.74 -3.56
C PHE A 88 9.94 8.23 -3.38
N TYR A 89 10.84 8.97 -2.75
CA TYR A 89 10.75 10.40 -2.51
C TYR A 89 11.92 11.08 -3.21
N TYR A 90 11.74 12.30 -3.67
CA TYR A 90 12.85 13.05 -4.23
C TYR A 90 13.87 13.46 -3.16
N GLY A 91 15.16 13.39 -3.49
CA GLY A 91 16.25 13.79 -2.61
C GLY A 91 16.32 15.31 -2.36
N PRO A 92 17.19 15.76 -1.44
CA PRO A 92 17.32 17.17 -1.03
C PRO A 92 17.76 18.10 -2.17
N ASN A 93 18.51 17.59 -3.15
CA ASN A 93 19.08 18.38 -4.25
C ASN A 93 18.19 18.39 -5.50
N THR A 94 16.87 18.31 -5.32
CA THR A 94 15.90 18.27 -6.43
C THR A 94 14.97 19.46 -6.36
N GLU A 95 14.19 19.71 -7.43
CA GLU A 95 13.17 20.76 -7.46
C GLU A 95 12.10 20.59 -6.35
N ARG A 96 11.91 19.36 -5.85
CA ARG A 96 10.80 19.00 -4.93
C ARG A 96 11.29 18.10 -3.78
N PRO A 97 12.17 18.60 -2.91
CA PRO A 97 12.85 17.77 -1.93
C PRO A 97 11.86 17.13 -0.96
N GLY A 98 11.99 15.81 -0.78
CA GLY A 98 11.16 15.01 0.11
C GLY A 98 9.73 14.75 -0.38
N VAL A 99 9.35 15.20 -1.58
CA VAL A 99 8.03 14.94 -2.17
C VAL A 99 7.99 13.53 -2.76
N PHE A 100 6.86 12.83 -2.57
CA PHE A 100 6.66 11.51 -3.15
C PHE A 100 6.64 11.57 -4.69
N LYS A 101 7.40 10.69 -5.36
CA LYS A 101 7.56 10.73 -6.82
C LYS A 101 6.27 10.44 -7.58
N GLY A 102 5.37 9.63 -7.02
CA GLY A 102 4.21 9.11 -7.73
C GLY A 102 4.50 7.76 -8.39
N MET A 103 3.50 6.88 -8.43
CA MET A 103 3.68 5.52 -8.97
C MET A 103 4.19 5.50 -10.41
N ALA A 104 3.72 6.42 -11.26
CA ALA A 104 4.12 6.47 -12.67
C ALA A 104 5.63 6.70 -12.83
N VAL A 105 6.23 7.56 -11.99
CA VAL A 105 7.68 7.81 -12.01
C VAL A 105 8.44 6.58 -11.50
N ILE A 106 8.00 6.02 -10.37
CA ILE A 106 8.62 4.84 -9.75
C ILE A 106 8.61 3.62 -10.69
N LEU A 107 7.53 3.41 -11.45
CA LEU A 107 7.44 2.33 -12.43
C LEU A 107 8.35 2.57 -13.65
N ARG A 108 8.40 3.80 -14.17
CA ARG A 108 9.31 4.15 -15.27
C ARG A 108 10.79 3.99 -14.88
N GLU A 109 11.16 4.34 -13.66
CA GLU A 109 12.51 4.09 -13.12
C GLU A 109 12.87 2.59 -13.11
N ARG A 110 11.88 1.70 -12.97
CA ARG A 110 12.05 0.25 -13.09
C ARG A 110 12.05 -0.26 -14.52
N GLY A 111 11.96 0.61 -15.52
CA GLY A 111 11.84 0.22 -16.92
C GLY A 111 10.49 -0.37 -17.30
N ILE A 112 9.44 -0.14 -16.48
CA ILE A 112 8.09 -0.64 -16.77
C ILE A 112 7.36 0.40 -17.62
N ASP A 113 6.96 0.00 -18.84
CA ASP A 113 6.06 0.79 -19.66
C ASP A 113 4.67 0.82 -18.99
N ILE A 114 4.17 2.04 -18.80
CA ILE A 114 2.85 2.28 -18.21
C ILE A 114 1.84 2.71 -19.27
N THR A 115 2.14 2.53 -20.55
CA THR A 115 1.25 2.87 -21.66
C THR A 115 0.65 1.62 -22.31
N TYR A 116 -0.51 1.79 -22.94
CA TYR A 116 -1.20 0.77 -23.71
C TYR A 116 -1.94 1.42 -24.88
N ARG A 117 -2.32 0.63 -25.89
CA ARG A 117 -3.19 1.09 -26.97
C ARG A 117 -4.64 0.70 -26.68
N ASN A 118 -5.55 1.66 -26.79
CA ASN A 118 -6.99 1.37 -26.72
C ASN A 118 -7.53 0.86 -28.06
N ASP A 119 -8.83 0.54 -28.10
CA ASP A 119 -9.53 0.06 -29.31
C ASP A 119 -9.44 1.03 -30.51
N GLN A 120 -9.20 2.32 -30.24
CA GLN A 120 -9.01 3.37 -31.24
C GLN A 120 -7.54 3.52 -31.68
N ASN A 121 -6.66 2.58 -31.30
CA ASN A 121 -5.22 2.59 -31.56
C ASN A 121 -4.49 3.84 -30.99
N GLN A 122 -5.07 4.49 -29.97
CA GLN A 122 -4.48 5.63 -29.27
C GLN A 122 -3.65 5.14 -28.09
N VAL A 123 -2.46 5.72 -27.92
CA VAL A 123 -1.60 5.45 -26.76
C VAL A 123 -2.17 6.17 -25.54
N LYS A 124 -2.46 5.42 -24.48
CA LYS A 124 -2.94 5.92 -23.18
C LYS A 124 -2.09 5.36 -22.05
N GLU A 125 -2.03 6.06 -20.92
CA GLU A 125 -1.39 5.52 -19.72
C GLU A 125 -2.36 4.66 -18.90
N LEU A 126 -1.83 3.63 -18.25
CA LEU A 126 -2.52 2.79 -17.27
C LEU A 126 -3.14 3.64 -16.16
N ASN A 127 -4.34 3.27 -15.74
CA ASN A 127 -5.02 3.91 -14.62
C ASN A 127 -4.34 3.54 -13.30
N ALA A 128 -4.46 4.42 -12.29
CA ALA A 128 -3.96 4.13 -10.94
C ALA A 128 -4.70 2.93 -10.31
N GLN A 129 -5.98 2.84 -10.60
CA GLN A 129 -6.88 1.77 -10.20
C GLN A 129 -7.97 1.66 -11.28
N CYS A 130 -8.48 0.45 -11.50
CA CYS A 130 -9.68 0.24 -12.31
C CYS A 130 -10.90 0.29 -11.39
N PRO A 131 -11.72 1.37 -11.42
CA PRO A 131 -12.97 1.39 -10.66
C PRO A 131 -13.91 0.34 -11.23
N GLY A 132 -14.43 -0.57 -10.39
CA GLY A 132 -15.31 -1.64 -10.85
C GLY A 132 -14.62 -2.57 -11.85
N PHE A 133 -13.43 -3.07 -11.49
CA PHE A 133 -12.72 -4.04 -12.32
C PHE A 133 -13.63 -5.25 -12.59
N HIS A 134 -14.16 -5.32 -13.81
CA HIS A 134 -14.93 -6.45 -14.29
C HIS A 134 -13.99 -7.32 -15.12
N CYS A 135 -13.92 -8.61 -14.78
CA CYS A 135 -13.29 -9.57 -15.66
C CYS A 135 -14.05 -9.58 -16.99
N PRO A 136 -13.36 -9.73 -18.13
CA PRO A 136 -14.05 -10.02 -19.38
C PRO A 136 -14.91 -11.29 -19.17
N PRO A 137 -16.12 -11.36 -19.76
CA PRO A 137 -16.89 -12.60 -19.76
C PRO A 137 -16.01 -13.72 -20.33
N GLU A 138 -16.07 -14.91 -19.73
CA GLU A 138 -15.34 -16.08 -20.24
C GLU A 138 -15.65 -16.23 -21.73
N ASN A 139 -14.61 -16.21 -22.56
CA ASN A 139 -14.77 -16.51 -23.99
C ASN A 139 -15.11 -18.01 -24.09
N PRO A 140 -16.25 -18.38 -24.70
CA PRO A 140 -16.57 -19.79 -24.97
C PRO A 140 -15.59 -20.42 -25.96
#